data_AF-A0A0D0PAR7-F1
#
_entry.id   AF-A0A0D0PAR7-F1
#
_cell.length_a   1.000
_cell.length_b   1.000
_cell.length_c   1.000
_cell.angle_alpha   90.00
_cell.angle_beta   90.00
_cell.angle_gamma   90.00
#
_symmetry.space_group_name_H-M   'P 1'
#
loop_
_entity.id
_entity.type
_entity.pdbx_description
1 polymer ?
#
loop_
_entity_poly.entity_id
_entity_poly.type
_entity_poly.pdbx_seq_one_letter_code
_entity_poly.pdbx_strand_id
1 'polypeptide(L)'
;MLASTRILGGILAVVWGLAAIAEEDLAEMATPGALAGEAAPVELAADPAVLGPIPRPLSRPGAPVVLHLYPAPVRPRARDPYLPAAQWNDRPEGPLWTRTMISALEGHGHEVIETVPDDISEWCPAYAGNDADERAAFWVGLMSGVSHYESRHIPDVVGAGLYYGLLQIYPGTADAVDCRADSGSELRSAVPNLSCAVRIMSVVVPDHQAVGLRRGGWQGIANQWGPMTRNFAREAIRDYTRSQDYCQVGMIRSAPRPPARPYDLVRTAGPDDASRGPG
;
A
#
# COMPACT_ATOMS: atom_id res chain seq x y z
N MET A 1 -14.72 20.38 52.91
CA MET A 1 -13.31 20.22 52.50
C MET A 1 -13.12 18.76 52.11
N LEU A 2 -13.29 18.44 50.83
CA LEU A 2 -13.13 17.08 50.29
C LEU A 2 -11.97 17.15 49.29
N ALA A 3 -10.89 16.45 49.59
CA ALA A 3 -9.67 16.44 48.83
C ALA A 3 -9.77 15.43 47.68
N SER A 4 -9.47 15.92 46.48
CA SER A 4 -9.40 15.20 45.22
C SER A 4 -8.02 14.55 45.06
N THR A 5 -7.97 13.23 44.89
CA THR A 5 -6.72 12.53 44.52
C THR A 5 -6.83 12.05 43.08
N ARG A 6 -6.04 12.69 42.21
CA ARG A 6 -5.76 12.23 40.84
C ARG A 6 -4.67 11.16 40.92
N ILE A 7 -4.87 10.02 40.26
CA ILE A 7 -3.81 9.03 40.04
C ILE A 7 -3.53 9.00 38.53
N LEU A 8 -2.42 9.65 38.15
CA LEU A 8 -1.68 9.36 36.93
C LEU A 8 -0.97 8.01 37.13
N GLY A 9 -1.14 7.07 36.20
CA GLY A 9 -0.38 5.82 36.14
C GLY A 9 0.28 5.70 34.77
N GLY A 10 1.52 6.17 34.66
CA GLY A 10 2.39 5.96 33.49
C GLY A 10 2.90 4.52 33.44
N ILE A 11 3.12 4.02 32.22
CA ILE A 11 3.70 2.70 31.97
C ILE A 11 5.22 2.85 31.84
N LEU A 12 5.92 2.02 32.63
CA LEU A 12 7.36 1.86 32.76
C LEU A 12 8.08 1.62 31.43
N ALA A 13 9.16 2.38 31.20
CA ALA A 13 10.27 1.93 30.38
C ALA A 13 11.15 0.98 31.21
N VAL A 14 11.30 -0.26 30.75
CA VAL A 14 12.21 -1.23 31.35
C VAL A 14 13.60 -1.02 30.75
N VAL A 15 14.49 -0.38 31.51
CA VAL A 15 15.92 -0.26 31.21
C VAL A 15 16.61 -1.50 31.78
N TRP A 16 17.15 -2.36 30.91
CA TRP A 16 18.08 -3.40 31.34
C TRP A 16 19.48 -2.80 31.47
N GLY A 17 19.99 -2.80 32.70
CA GLY A 17 21.39 -2.51 33.00
C GLY A 17 22.25 -3.74 32.79
N LEU A 18 23.36 -3.57 32.10
CA LEU A 18 24.52 -4.44 32.15
C LEU A 18 25.69 -3.63 32.73
N ALA A 19 26.24 -4.16 33.81
CA ALA A 19 27.35 -3.58 34.53
C ALA A 19 28.66 -3.68 33.73
N ALA A 20 29.50 -2.67 33.95
CA ALA A 20 30.83 -2.51 33.38
C ALA A 20 31.77 -3.69 33.69
N ILE A 21 32.57 -4.06 32.71
CA ILE A 21 33.82 -4.80 32.89
C ILE A 21 34.90 -3.96 32.22
N ALA A 22 35.97 -3.72 32.97
CA ALA A 22 37.04 -2.79 32.67
C ALA A 22 37.84 -3.13 31.40
N GLU A 23 38.29 -2.08 30.73
CA GLU A 23 39.37 -2.07 29.73
C GLU A 23 40.67 -2.60 30.32
N GLU A 24 41.31 -3.55 29.62
CA GLU A 24 42.69 -3.48 29.09
C GLU A 24 43.02 -4.83 28.41
N ASP A 25 43.94 -4.81 27.45
CA ASP A 25 44.40 -5.91 26.57
C ASP A 25 43.52 -6.32 25.38
N LEU A 26 43.48 -5.47 24.36
CA LEU A 26 43.29 -5.89 22.96
C LEU A 26 44.32 -5.21 22.04
N ALA A 27 45.59 -5.52 22.27
CA ALA A 27 46.61 -5.40 21.25
C ALA A 27 47.01 -6.82 20.83
N GLU A 28 46.65 -7.16 19.58
CA GLU A 28 47.28 -8.12 18.67
C GLU A 28 46.24 -9.01 17.96
N MET A 29 46.36 -9.05 16.64
CA MET A 29 45.71 -9.97 15.70
C MET A 29 44.34 -9.58 15.12
N ALA A 30 44.36 -8.69 14.13
CA ALA A 30 43.77 -8.94 12.81
C ALA A 30 44.03 -7.74 11.88
N THR A 31 44.97 -7.91 10.95
CA THR A 31 45.09 -7.05 9.76
C THR A 31 44.31 -7.71 8.63
N PRO A 32 43.13 -7.22 8.23
CA PRO A 32 42.64 -7.45 6.88
C PRO A 32 43.40 -6.53 5.94
N GLY A 33 44.07 -7.14 4.96
CA GLY A 33 44.75 -6.44 3.88
C GLY A 33 43.82 -5.40 3.24
N ALA A 34 44.25 -4.15 3.32
CA ALA A 34 43.71 -3.07 2.54
C ALA A 34 43.92 -3.40 1.05
N LEU A 35 42.84 -3.71 0.33
CA LEU A 35 42.77 -3.44 -1.09
C LEU A 35 42.59 -1.93 -1.26
N ALA A 36 43.65 -1.18 -0.95
CA ALA A 36 43.83 0.17 -1.42
C ALA A 36 44.17 0.08 -2.91
N GLY A 37 43.14 -0.01 -3.75
CA GLY A 37 43.29 0.42 -5.12
C GLY A 37 43.52 1.93 -5.07
N GLU A 38 44.74 2.35 -5.40
CA GLU A 38 45.11 3.75 -5.55
C GLU A 38 44.17 4.38 -6.60
N ALA A 39 43.13 5.08 -6.14
CA ALA A 39 42.30 5.88 -7.03
C ALA A 39 43.12 7.12 -7.40
N ALA A 40 43.83 7.04 -8.53
CA ALA A 40 44.42 8.22 -9.15
C ALA A 40 43.30 9.27 -9.34
N PRO A 41 43.55 10.56 -9.04
CA PRO A 41 42.58 11.60 -9.33
C PRO A 41 42.36 11.62 -10.84
N VAL A 42 41.15 11.29 -11.27
CA VAL A 42 40.70 11.58 -12.64
C VAL A 42 40.51 13.09 -12.69
N GLU A 43 41.54 13.80 -13.17
CA GLU A 43 41.40 15.20 -13.52
C GLU A 43 40.48 15.26 -14.74
N LEU A 44 39.20 15.50 -14.49
CA LEU A 44 38.23 15.74 -15.55
C LEU A 44 38.50 17.15 -16.09
N ALA A 45 39.49 17.27 -16.96
CA ALA A 45 39.67 18.46 -17.77
C ALA A 45 38.47 18.56 -18.73
N ALA A 46 37.38 19.15 -18.25
CA ALA A 46 36.27 19.54 -19.09
C ALA A 46 36.76 20.67 -19.99
N ASP A 47 37.16 20.33 -21.21
CA ASP A 47 37.34 21.33 -22.26
C ASP A 47 36.01 22.10 -22.40
N PRO A 48 35.97 23.42 -22.13
CA PRO A 48 34.75 24.21 -22.26
C PRO A 48 34.21 24.22 -23.69
N ALA A 49 34.98 23.78 -24.70
CA ALA A 49 34.49 23.54 -26.05
C ALA A 49 33.56 22.31 -26.15
N VAL A 50 33.61 21.37 -25.20
CA VAL A 50 32.83 20.13 -25.19
C VAL A 50 31.47 20.29 -24.47
N LEU A 51 31.34 21.27 -23.57
CA LEU A 51 30.10 21.54 -22.82
C LEU A 51 29.21 22.62 -23.44
N GLY A 52 29.52 23.08 -24.65
CA GLY A 52 28.64 23.95 -25.41
C GLY A 52 27.32 23.26 -25.78
N PRO A 53 26.18 23.97 -25.81
CA PRO A 53 24.94 23.39 -26.30
C PRO A 53 25.13 22.93 -27.74
N ILE A 54 25.06 21.61 -27.96
CA ILE A 54 25.13 21.02 -29.30
C ILE A 54 23.97 21.63 -30.11
N PRO A 55 24.23 22.41 -31.18
CA PRO A 55 23.16 22.95 -31.99
C PRO A 55 22.39 21.78 -32.60
N ARG A 56 21.07 21.74 -32.37
CA ARG A 56 20.23 20.74 -33.02
C ARG A 56 20.42 20.87 -34.53
N PRO A 57 20.75 19.78 -35.25
CA PRO A 57 20.82 19.83 -36.70
C PRO A 57 19.45 20.29 -37.23
N LEU A 58 19.44 21.41 -37.96
CA LEU A 58 18.22 22.01 -38.55
C LEU A 58 17.60 21.15 -39.66
N SER A 59 18.24 20.03 -40.02
CA SER A 59 17.66 19.01 -40.86
C SER A 59 18.22 17.65 -40.46
N ARG A 60 17.34 16.77 -39.98
CA ARG A 60 17.60 15.33 -40.04
C ARG A 60 17.65 14.99 -41.54
N PRO A 61 18.72 14.39 -42.09
CA PRO A 61 18.62 13.82 -43.43
C PRO A 61 17.39 12.92 -43.42
N GLY A 62 16.47 13.18 -44.35
CA GLY A 62 15.18 12.51 -44.41
C GLY A 62 15.41 11.02 -44.60
N ALA A 63 15.52 10.28 -43.49
CA ALA A 63 15.33 8.85 -43.53
C ALA A 63 13.98 8.65 -44.20
N PRO A 64 13.89 7.79 -45.23
CA PRO A 64 12.62 7.55 -45.89
C PRO A 64 11.61 7.21 -44.81
N VAL A 65 10.50 7.94 -44.78
CA VAL A 65 9.36 7.57 -43.95
C VAL A 65 8.91 6.21 -44.46
N VAL A 66 9.36 5.15 -43.81
CA VAL A 66 8.87 3.81 -44.09
C VAL A 66 7.44 3.80 -43.59
N LEU A 67 6.50 3.99 -44.51
CA LEU A 67 5.09 3.79 -44.22
C LEU A 67 4.92 2.29 -43.94
N HIS A 68 4.83 1.93 -42.66
CA HIS A 68 4.37 0.59 -42.29
C HIS A 68 2.88 0.52 -42.67
N LEU A 69 2.63 0.02 -43.88
CA LEU A 69 1.29 -0.24 -44.44
C LEU A 69 0.61 -1.45 -43.81
N TYR A 70 1.28 -2.12 -42.86
CA TYR A 70 0.69 -3.17 -42.05
C TYR A 70 -0.12 -2.53 -40.91
N PRO A 71 -1.27 -3.10 -40.53
CA PRO A 71 -1.98 -2.63 -39.35
C PRO A 71 -1.00 -2.64 -38.17
N ALA A 72 -0.92 -1.53 -37.45
CA ALA A 72 -0.10 -1.45 -36.24
C ALA A 72 -0.38 -2.70 -35.39
N PRO A 73 0.65 -3.37 -34.82
CA PRO A 73 0.40 -4.42 -33.85
C PRO A 73 -0.56 -3.87 -32.82
N VAL A 74 -1.62 -4.63 -32.53
CA VAL A 74 -2.69 -4.26 -31.60
C VAL A 74 -2.09 -3.49 -30.44
N ARG A 75 -2.34 -2.18 -30.35
CA ARG A 75 -1.90 -1.41 -29.19
C ARG A 75 -2.42 -2.18 -27.98
N PRO A 76 -1.58 -2.52 -26.98
CA PRO A 76 -2.09 -3.09 -25.76
C PRO A 76 -3.23 -2.20 -25.29
N ARG A 77 -4.45 -2.76 -25.19
CA ARG A 77 -5.52 -2.02 -24.52
C ARG A 77 -4.96 -1.68 -23.15
N ALA A 78 -4.93 -0.39 -22.82
CA ALA A 78 -4.71 0.01 -21.45
C ALA A 78 -5.72 -0.78 -20.62
N ARG A 79 -5.22 -1.70 -19.79
CA ARG A 79 -6.05 -2.32 -18.77
C ARG A 79 -6.32 -1.18 -17.79
N ASP A 80 -7.60 -0.93 -17.53
CA ASP A 80 -7.93 -0.10 -16.38
C ASP A 80 -7.31 -0.81 -15.17
N PRO A 81 -6.32 -0.23 -14.49
CA PRO A 81 -5.76 -0.87 -13.32
C PRO A 81 -6.92 -1.09 -12.36
N TYR A 82 -7.16 -2.35 -12.02
CA TYR A 82 -8.24 -2.72 -11.10
C TYR A 82 -8.11 -1.86 -9.84
N LEU A 83 -9.11 -1.00 -9.61
CA LEU A 83 -9.22 -0.22 -8.39
C LEU A 83 -10.25 -0.90 -7.50
N PRO A 84 -9.82 -1.53 -6.40
CA PRO A 84 -10.75 -2.18 -5.50
C PRO A 84 -11.67 -1.16 -4.86
N ALA A 85 -12.88 -1.62 -4.55
CA ALA A 85 -13.82 -0.85 -3.77
C ALA A 85 -13.21 -0.51 -2.40
N ALA A 86 -13.30 0.77 -2.03
CA ALA A 86 -12.83 1.33 -0.77
C ALA A 86 -13.89 2.31 -0.23
N GLN A 87 -14.00 2.42 1.09
CA GLN A 87 -15.07 3.17 1.74
C GLN A 87 -14.96 4.69 1.51
N TRP A 88 -13.78 5.16 1.08
CA TRP A 88 -13.56 6.56 0.68
C TRP A 88 -13.83 6.83 -0.80
N ASN A 89 -14.41 5.90 -1.56
CA ASN A 89 -14.59 6.07 -3.02
C ASN A 89 -15.47 7.27 -3.40
N ASP A 90 -16.33 7.73 -2.50
CA ASP A 90 -17.13 8.95 -2.71
C ASP A 90 -16.32 10.25 -2.56
N ARG A 91 -15.07 10.16 -2.08
CA ARG A 91 -14.15 11.29 -2.01
C ARG A 91 -13.51 11.53 -3.39
N PRO A 92 -13.39 12.80 -3.84
CA PRO A 92 -12.65 13.12 -5.05
C PRO A 92 -11.23 12.55 -5.08
N GLU A 93 -10.57 12.48 -3.92
CA GLU A 93 -9.22 11.98 -3.73
C GLU A 93 -9.16 10.46 -3.53
N GLY A 94 -10.30 9.78 -3.35
CA GLY A 94 -10.38 8.34 -3.08
C GLY A 94 -9.58 7.47 -4.05
N PRO A 95 -9.69 7.66 -5.38
CA PRO A 95 -8.88 6.91 -6.34
C PRO A 95 -7.36 7.11 -6.17
N LEU A 96 -6.91 8.29 -5.74
CA LEU A 96 -5.50 8.54 -5.44
C LEU A 96 -5.08 7.74 -4.19
N TRP A 97 -5.88 7.78 -3.13
CA TRP A 97 -5.60 7.07 -1.89
C TRP A 97 -5.54 5.56 -2.06
N THR A 98 -6.49 5.00 -2.83
CA THR A 98 -6.49 3.58 -3.22
C THR A 98 -5.20 3.21 -3.95
N ARG A 99 -4.79 3.98 -4.96
CA ARG A 99 -3.53 3.74 -5.70
C ARG A 99 -2.29 3.89 -4.82
N THR A 100 -2.28 4.86 -3.92
CA THR A 100 -1.18 5.05 -2.97
C THR A 100 -1.02 3.83 -2.09
N MET A 101 -2.11 3.31 -1.51
CA MET A 101 -2.03 2.11 -0.68
C MET A 101 -1.61 0.87 -1.47
N ILE A 102 -2.16 0.66 -2.68
CA ILE A 102 -1.73 -0.44 -3.55
C ILE A 102 -0.23 -0.34 -3.83
N SER A 103 0.25 0.82 -4.26
CA SER A 103 1.68 1.02 -4.55
C SER A 103 2.57 0.82 -3.32
N ALA A 104 2.11 1.23 -2.14
CA ALA A 104 2.84 1.00 -0.90
C ALA A 104 2.86 -0.50 -0.52
N LEU A 105 1.74 -1.20 -0.68
CA LEU A 105 1.60 -2.64 -0.43
C LEU A 105 2.49 -3.46 -1.37
N GLU A 106 2.49 -3.14 -2.67
CA GLU A 106 3.36 -3.76 -3.68
C GLU A 106 4.84 -3.42 -3.48
N GLY A 107 5.15 -2.24 -2.95
CA GLY A 107 6.52 -1.79 -2.73
C GLY A 107 7.13 -2.32 -1.44
N HIS A 108 6.61 -1.88 -0.30
CA HIS A 108 7.19 -2.12 1.03
C HIS A 108 6.18 -2.75 2.02
N GLY A 109 5.06 -3.23 1.50
CA GLY A 109 4.02 -3.96 2.24
C GLY A 109 3.93 -5.45 1.90
N HIS A 110 4.96 -6.01 1.26
CA HIS A 110 4.92 -7.38 0.75
C HIS A 110 4.57 -8.40 1.84
N GLU A 111 5.18 -8.28 3.04
CA GLU A 111 4.94 -9.19 4.16
C GLU A 111 3.48 -9.18 4.64
N VAL A 112 2.79 -8.05 4.50
CA VAL A 112 1.36 -7.94 4.81
C VAL A 112 0.52 -8.75 3.83
N ILE A 113 0.86 -8.70 2.53
CA ILE A 113 0.16 -9.44 1.47
C ILE A 113 0.37 -10.95 1.63
N GLU A 114 1.58 -11.38 1.98
CA GLU A 114 1.91 -12.80 2.12
C GLU A 114 1.29 -13.42 3.37
N THR A 115 1.20 -12.64 4.44
CA THR A 115 0.62 -13.09 5.70
C THR A 115 -0.85 -13.45 5.54
N VAL A 116 -1.22 -14.61 6.08
CA VAL A 116 -2.61 -15.09 6.20
C VAL A 116 -2.98 -15.06 7.69
N PRO A 117 -3.63 -13.99 8.18
CA PRO A 117 -3.98 -13.87 9.59
C PRO A 117 -4.87 -15.01 10.09
N ASP A 118 -4.74 -15.38 11.37
CA ASP A 118 -5.51 -16.46 11.99
C ASP A 118 -7.03 -16.21 11.95
N ASP A 119 -7.46 -14.96 12.10
CA ASP A 119 -8.85 -14.54 12.05
C ASP A 119 -9.34 -14.14 10.66
N ILE A 120 -8.53 -14.33 9.62
CA ILE A 120 -8.84 -13.79 8.31
C ILE A 120 -10.17 -14.28 7.75
N SER A 121 -10.60 -15.51 8.10
CA SER A 121 -11.89 -16.05 7.66
C SER A 121 -13.10 -15.27 8.18
N GLU A 122 -12.96 -14.55 9.30
CA GLU A 122 -14.00 -13.65 9.83
C GLU A 122 -14.09 -12.35 9.02
N TRP A 123 -12.95 -11.87 8.53
CA TRP A 123 -12.83 -10.62 7.77
C TRP A 123 -13.06 -10.78 6.27
N CYS A 124 -12.50 -11.84 5.69
CA CYS A 124 -12.44 -12.06 4.26
C CYS A 124 -12.28 -13.58 3.97
N PRO A 125 -13.39 -14.32 3.82
CA PRO A 125 -13.36 -15.78 3.62
C PRO A 125 -12.51 -16.24 2.43
N ALA A 126 -12.46 -15.45 1.35
CA ALA A 126 -11.70 -15.78 0.15
C ALA A 126 -10.19 -15.54 0.29
N TYR A 127 -9.74 -14.74 1.28
CA TYR A 127 -8.38 -14.19 1.34
C TYR A 127 -7.26 -15.23 1.21
N ALA A 128 -7.38 -16.38 1.87
CA ALA A 128 -6.35 -17.42 1.81
C ALA A 128 -6.11 -17.94 0.38
N GLY A 129 -7.15 -17.98 -0.46
CA GLY A 129 -7.09 -18.39 -1.86
C GLY A 129 -6.95 -17.25 -2.87
N ASN A 130 -6.89 -16.00 -2.40
CA ASN A 130 -6.73 -14.82 -3.23
C ASN A 130 -5.28 -14.65 -3.67
N ASP A 131 -5.09 -14.08 -4.86
CA ASP A 131 -3.78 -13.65 -5.35
C ASP A 131 -3.32 -12.32 -4.69
N ALA A 132 -2.12 -11.85 -5.02
CA ALA A 132 -1.53 -10.67 -4.39
C ALA A 132 -2.39 -9.41 -4.59
N ASP A 133 -2.98 -9.23 -5.78
CA ASP A 133 -3.80 -8.07 -6.11
C ASP A 133 -5.10 -8.06 -5.29
N GLU A 134 -5.75 -9.22 -5.18
CA GLU A 134 -6.97 -9.41 -4.38
C GLU A 134 -6.71 -9.30 -2.87
N ARG A 135 -5.53 -9.71 -2.39
CA ARG A 135 -5.12 -9.51 -0.99
C ARG A 135 -4.78 -8.05 -0.70
N ALA A 136 -4.10 -7.36 -1.61
CA ALA A 136 -3.88 -5.93 -1.50
C ALA A 136 -5.21 -5.16 -1.45
N ALA A 137 -6.17 -5.56 -2.29
CA ALA A 137 -7.52 -5.01 -2.28
C ALA A 137 -8.22 -5.14 -0.92
N PHE A 138 -8.08 -6.28 -0.25
CA PHE A 138 -8.59 -6.46 1.12
C PHE A 138 -8.00 -5.44 2.09
N TRP A 139 -6.68 -5.26 2.09
CA TRP A 139 -6.02 -4.33 3.00
C TRP A 139 -6.40 -2.88 2.71
N VAL A 140 -6.57 -2.50 1.44
CA VAL A 140 -7.09 -1.17 1.09
C VAL A 140 -8.52 -0.98 1.62
N GLY A 141 -9.40 -1.96 1.40
CA GLY A 141 -10.76 -1.93 1.94
C GLY A 141 -10.81 -1.78 3.45
N LEU A 142 -10.05 -2.61 4.16
CA LEU A 142 -9.95 -2.59 5.60
C LEU A 142 -9.51 -1.21 6.11
N MET A 143 -8.39 -0.69 5.57
CA MET A 143 -7.83 0.59 6.03
C MET A 143 -8.70 1.79 5.63
N SER A 144 -9.46 1.69 4.53
CA SER A 144 -10.46 2.70 4.20
C SER A 144 -11.59 2.76 5.24
N GLY A 145 -11.96 1.62 5.82
CA GLY A 145 -12.91 1.58 6.93
C GLY A 145 -12.32 2.06 8.24
N VAL A 146 -11.07 1.70 8.55
CA VAL A 146 -10.35 2.25 9.71
C VAL A 146 -10.30 3.78 9.62
N SER A 147 -9.94 4.33 8.46
CA SER A 147 -9.86 5.78 8.24
C SER A 147 -11.20 6.50 8.44
N HIS A 148 -12.33 5.85 8.13
CA HIS A 148 -13.65 6.42 8.40
C HIS A 148 -13.85 6.66 9.91
N TYR A 149 -13.46 5.71 10.76
CA TYR A 149 -13.64 5.81 12.20
C TYR A 149 -12.52 6.59 12.91
N GLU A 150 -11.33 6.69 12.31
CA GLU A 150 -10.22 7.50 12.83
C GLU A 150 -10.40 8.99 12.52
N SER A 151 -10.76 9.34 11.27
CA SER A 151 -10.76 10.73 10.81
C SER A 151 -11.99 11.15 10.01
N ARG A 152 -12.93 10.24 9.72
CA ARG A 152 -14.02 10.44 8.74
C ARG A 152 -13.51 10.77 7.35
N HIS A 153 -12.38 10.17 6.97
CA HIS A 153 -11.66 10.44 5.73
C HIS A 153 -11.22 11.91 5.59
N ILE A 154 -10.87 12.57 6.70
CA ILE A 154 -10.41 13.96 6.71
C ILE A 154 -8.90 13.96 6.97
N PRO A 155 -8.06 14.29 5.98
CA PRO A 155 -6.62 14.04 6.04
C PRO A 155 -5.84 14.99 6.95
N ASP A 156 -6.37 16.15 7.32
CA ASP A 156 -5.67 17.17 8.10
C ASP A 156 -6.07 17.20 9.59
N VAL A 157 -6.82 16.19 10.06
CA VAL A 157 -7.27 16.07 11.46
C VAL A 157 -6.11 15.76 12.40
N VAL A 158 -6.11 16.43 13.56
CA VAL A 158 -5.22 16.11 14.68
C VAL A 158 -6.04 15.61 15.87
N GLY A 159 -5.92 14.33 16.20
CA GLY A 159 -6.57 13.71 17.35
C GLY A 159 -5.74 13.86 18.61
N ALA A 160 -6.39 14.22 19.71
CA ALA A 160 -5.78 14.42 21.03
C ALA A 160 -4.50 15.29 21.04
N GLY A 161 -4.27 16.10 20.01
CA GLY A 161 -3.06 16.92 19.84
C GLY A 161 -1.79 16.16 19.41
N LEU A 162 -1.85 14.84 19.21
CA LEU A 162 -0.67 13.99 19.02
C LEU A 162 -0.78 13.01 17.84
N TYR A 163 -1.98 12.73 17.36
CA TYR A 163 -2.22 11.78 16.28
C TYR A 163 -2.65 12.51 15.01
N TYR A 164 -2.10 12.14 13.86
CA TYR A 164 -2.19 12.95 12.65
C TYR A 164 -2.79 12.21 11.47
N GLY A 165 -3.67 12.92 10.78
CA GLY A 165 -4.21 12.63 9.46
C GLY A 165 -5.15 11.45 9.34
N LEU A 166 -5.25 10.89 8.13
CA LEU A 166 -6.30 9.95 7.75
C LEU A 166 -6.43 8.74 8.69
N LEU A 167 -5.29 8.23 9.14
CA LEU A 167 -5.18 7.05 10.00
C LEU A 167 -4.63 7.37 11.39
N GLN A 168 -4.63 8.65 11.78
CA GLN A 168 -4.29 9.11 13.14
C GLN A 168 -2.96 8.52 13.64
N ILE A 169 -1.91 8.67 12.82
CA ILE A 169 -0.58 8.13 13.11
C ILE A 169 0.15 9.04 14.10
N TYR A 170 0.80 8.43 15.10
CA TYR A 170 1.69 9.11 16.03
C TYR A 170 3.10 9.25 15.44
N PRO A 171 3.73 10.44 15.46
CA PRO A 171 5.09 10.67 14.95
C PRO A 171 6.14 9.67 15.43
N GLY A 172 6.16 9.35 16.72
CA GLY A 172 7.13 8.39 17.27
C GLY A 172 6.93 6.96 16.76
N THR A 173 5.70 6.58 16.37
CA THR A 173 5.45 5.29 15.72
C THR A 173 5.96 5.31 14.29
N ALA A 174 5.76 6.42 13.57
CA ALA A 174 6.23 6.60 12.21
C ALA A 174 7.76 6.55 12.14
N ASP A 175 8.44 7.24 13.04
CA ASP A 175 9.90 7.21 13.22
C ASP A 175 10.40 5.79 13.51
N ALA A 176 9.77 5.07 14.45
CA ALA A 176 10.17 3.71 14.82
C ALA A 176 10.08 2.66 13.69
N VAL A 177 9.30 2.94 12.63
CA VAL A 177 9.21 2.09 11.42
C VAL A 177 9.83 2.77 10.20
N ASP A 178 10.70 3.75 10.42
CA ASP A 178 11.45 4.50 9.41
C ASP A 178 10.56 5.11 8.31
N CYS A 179 9.37 5.61 8.68
CA CYS A 179 8.48 6.33 7.76
C CYS A 179 9.17 7.56 7.16
N ARG A 180 9.00 7.80 5.85
CA ARG A 180 9.51 9.03 5.22
C ARG A 180 8.86 10.28 5.82
N ALA A 181 7.59 10.17 6.20
CA ALA A 181 6.89 11.20 6.96
C ALA A 181 6.84 10.74 8.41
N ASP A 182 7.67 11.35 9.24
CA ASP A 182 7.80 11.06 10.67
C ASP A 182 7.35 12.25 11.52
N SER A 183 7.06 13.40 10.92
CA SER A 183 6.56 14.59 11.62
C SER A 183 5.04 14.74 11.53
N GLY A 184 4.46 15.41 12.53
CA GLY A 184 3.02 15.69 12.54
C GLY A 184 2.53 16.52 11.35
N SER A 185 3.36 17.42 10.82
CA SER A 185 3.02 18.21 9.63
C SER A 185 2.97 17.37 8.36
N GLU A 186 3.91 16.44 8.18
CA GLU A 186 3.95 15.58 7.00
C GLU A 186 2.83 14.54 7.03
N LEU A 187 2.51 14.02 8.22
CA LEU A 187 1.43 13.04 8.42
C LEU A 187 0.02 13.61 8.19
N ARG A 188 -0.16 14.93 8.05
CA ARG A 188 -1.44 15.54 7.61
C ARG A 188 -1.69 15.40 6.10
N SER A 189 -0.69 14.98 5.33
CA SER A 189 -0.90 14.66 3.92
C SER A 189 -1.32 13.20 3.80
N ALA A 190 -2.44 12.96 3.10
CA ALA A 190 -3.02 11.62 2.95
C ALA A 190 -2.04 10.59 2.37
N VAL A 191 -1.29 10.97 1.33
CA VAL A 191 -0.38 10.06 0.62
C VAL A 191 0.74 9.53 1.53
N PRO A 192 1.56 10.37 2.19
CA PRO A 192 2.56 9.88 3.13
C PRO A 192 1.94 9.20 4.36
N ASN A 193 0.77 9.62 4.83
CA ASN A 193 0.07 8.95 5.93
C ASN A 193 -0.30 7.50 5.58
N LEU A 194 -0.90 7.27 4.40
CA LEU A 194 -1.27 5.94 3.92
C LEU A 194 -0.05 5.06 3.63
N SER A 195 1.00 5.63 3.03
CA SER A 195 2.26 4.90 2.85
C SER A 195 2.88 4.50 4.20
N CYS A 196 2.91 5.40 5.19
CA CYS A 196 3.41 5.07 6.52
C CYS A 196 2.57 3.99 7.21
N ALA A 197 1.24 4.04 7.08
CA ALA A 197 0.37 3.00 7.62
C ALA A 197 0.72 1.61 7.08
N VAL A 198 1.06 1.49 5.79
CA VAL A 198 1.51 0.21 5.23
C VAL A 198 2.80 -0.26 5.89
N ARG A 199 3.77 0.61 6.22
CA ARG A 199 4.97 0.21 6.99
C ARG A 199 4.62 -0.31 8.38
N ILE A 200 3.72 0.37 9.08
CA ILE A 200 3.23 -0.08 10.39
C ILE A 200 2.59 -1.47 10.24
N MET A 201 1.74 -1.66 9.22
CA MET A 201 1.11 -2.96 8.92
C MET A 201 2.14 -4.04 8.64
N SER A 202 3.21 -3.75 7.89
CA SER A 202 4.31 -4.69 7.59
C SER A 202 5.00 -5.19 8.84
N VAL A 203 5.02 -4.42 9.93
CA VAL A 203 5.55 -4.89 11.20
C VAL A 203 4.50 -5.71 11.95
N VAL A 204 3.30 -5.15 12.15
CA VAL A 204 2.36 -5.71 13.14
C VAL A 204 1.53 -6.89 12.63
N VAL A 205 1.26 -6.98 11.33
CA VAL A 205 0.44 -8.07 10.78
C VAL A 205 1.21 -9.39 10.78
N PRO A 206 2.46 -9.45 10.28
CA PRO A 206 3.27 -10.67 10.36
C PRO A 206 3.61 -11.06 11.80
N ASP A 207 3.94 -10.09 12.67
CA ASP A 207 4.31 -10.38 14.07
C ASP A 207 3.16 -10.99 14.87
N HIS A 208 1.94 -10.44 14.71
CA HIS A 208 0.79 -10.86 15.48
C HIS A 208 -0.07 -11.95 14.81
N GLN A 209 0.10 -12.21 13.50
CA GLN A 209 -0.72 -13.11 12.69
C GLN A 209 -2.23 -12.86 12.87
N ALA A 210 -2.65 -11.60 12.92
CA ALA A 210 -4.04 -11.22 13.19
C ALA A 210 -4.44 -9.94 12.46
N VAL A 211 -5.73 -9.81 12.16
CA VAL A 211 -6.35 -8.52 11.82
C VAL A 211 -6.83 -7.84 13.11
N GLY A 212 -7.56 -8.55 13.96
CA GLY A 212 -8.14 -7.96 15.17
C GLY A 212 -8.46 -8.95 16.28
N LEU A 213 -7.65 -9.99 16.44
CA LEU A 213 -7.81 -10.97 17.53
C LEU A 213 -7.50 -10.38 18.90
N ARG A 214 -8.11 -10.99 19.93
CA ARG A 214 -7.80 -10.69 21.33
C ARG A 214 -7.16 -11.90 22.01
N ARG A 215 -5.86 -11.80 22.30
CA ARG A 215 -5.04 -12.81 22.98
C ARG A 215 -4.15 -12.15 24.03
N GLY A 216 -4.62 -12.02 25.27
CA GLY A 216 -3.95 -11.24 26.32
C GLY A 216 -3.97 -9.71 26.11
N GLY A 217 -4.08 -9.28 24.86
CA GLY A 217 -4.29 -7.91 24.38
C GLY A 217 -4.87 -7.93 22.96
N TRP A 218 -5.07 -6.76 22.37
CA TRP A 218 -5.43 -6.67 20.95
C TRP A 218 -4.20 -6.92 20.08
N GLN A 219 -4.40 -7.73 19.04
CA GLN A 219 -3.38 -8.19 18.11
C GLN A 219 -3.63 -7.61 16.71
N GLY A 220 -2.60 -7.58 15.87
CA GLY A 220 -2.69 -7.14 14.48
C GLY A 220 -3.01 -5.66 14.32
N ILE A 221 -3.91 -5.34 13.37
CA ILE A 221 -4.43 -3.99 13.14
C ILE A 221 -5.11 -3.45 14.41
N ALA A 222 -5.79 -4.30 15.19
CA ALA A 222 -6.42 -3.86 16.44
C ALA A 222 -5.45 -3.44 17.55
N ASN A 223 -4.18 -3.80 17.43
CA ASN A 223 -3.13 -3.32 18.33
C ASN A 223 -2.77 -1.84 18.08
N GLN A 224 -2.89 -1.40 16.83
CA GLN A 224 -2.42 -0.08 16.38
C GLN A 224 -3.55 0.94 16.27
N TRP A 225 -4.74 0.53 15.81
CA TRP A 225 -5.85 1.44 15.53
C TRP A 225 -7.00 1.32 16.53
N GLY A 226 -7.34 2.44 17.15
CA GLY A 226 -8.33 2.52 18.23
C GLY A 226 -9.73 1.99 17.86
N PRO A 227 -10.31 2.31 16.68
CA PRO A 227 -11.61 1.81 16.24
C PRO A 227 -11.71 0.29 16.24
N MET A 228 -10.62 -0.40 15.94
CA MET A 228 -10.57 -1.85 15.90
C MET A 228 -10.67 -2.48 17.29
N THR A 229 -10.54 -1.70 18.37
CA THR A 229 -10.79 -2.17 19.75
C THR A 229 -12.25 -2.01 20.19
N ARG A 230 -13.05 -1.23 19.46
CA ARG A 230 -14.45 -0.91 19.78
C ARG A 230 -15.38 -1.78 18.95
N ASN A 231 -16.28 -2.52 19.60
CA ASN A 231 -17.16 -3.48 18.91
C ASN A 231 -17.94 -2.84 17.75
N PHE A 232 -18.60 -1.70 17.98
CA PHE A 232 -19.42 -1.06 16.94
C PHE A 232 -18.63 -0.70 15.68
N ALA A 233 -17.40 -0.21 15.83
CA ALA A 233 -16.57 0.17 14.69
C ALA A 233 -15.92 -1.06 14.06
N ARG A 234 -15.37 -1.98 14.86
CA ARG A 234 -14.78 -3.22 14.37
C ARG A 234 -15.78 -4.07 13.58
N GLU A 235 -17.02 -4.20 14.07
CA GLU A 235 -18.09 -4.93 13.39
C GLU A 235 -18.48 -4.25 12.08
N ALA A 236 -18.67 -2.93 12.08
CA ALA A 236 -19.00 -2.19 10.86
C ALA A 236 -17.89 -2.29 9.80
N ILE A 237 -16.62 -2.18 10.21
CA ILE A 237 -15.48 -2.36 9.31
C ILE A 237 -15.48 -3.80 8.78
N ARG A 238 -15.61 -4.82 9.66
CA ARG A 238 -15.65 -6.23 9.25
C ARG A 238 -16.76 -6.50 8.25
N ASP A 239 -17.97 -6.03 8.52
CA ASP A 239 -19.13 -6.25 7.66
C ASP A 239 -18.93 -5.57 6.29
N TYR A 240 -18.37 -4.35 6.29
CA TYR A 240 -17.98 -3.66 5.07
C TYR A 240 -16.96 -4.49 4.27
N THR A 241 -15.80 -4.83 4.84
CA THR A 241 -14.74 -5.52 4.10
C THR A 241 -15.18 -6.91 3.64
N ARG A 242 -15.93 -7.63 4.47
CA ARG A 242 -16.45 -8.96 4.15
C ARG A 242 -17.39 -8.92 2.97
N SER A 243 -18.17 -7.86 2.80
CA SER A 243 -19.15 -7.73 1.70
C SER A 243 -18.52 -7.45 0.33
N GLN A 244 -17.24 -7.11 0.26
CA GLN A 244 -16.58 -6.70 -0.98
C GLN A 244 -16.32 -7.88 -1.90
N ASP A 245 -16.38 -7.64 -3.22
CA ASP A 245 -16.24 -8.69 -4.24
C ASP A 245 -14.97 -9.51 -4.05
N TYR A 246 -13.83 -8.87 -3.77
CA TYR A 246 -12.54 -9.52 -3.50
C TYR A 246 -12.56 -10.47 -2.29
N CYS A 247 -13.50 -10.33 -1.36
CA CYS A 247 -13.71 -11.26 -0.24
C CYS A 247 -14.76 -12.34 -0.49
N GLN A 248 -15.50 -12.20 -1.59
CA GLN A 248 -16.50 -13.14 -2.06
C GLN A 248 -15.98 -14.02 -3.21
N VAL A 249 -14.82 -13.69 -3.83
CA VAL A 249 -14.31 -14.33 -5.06
C VAL A 249 -14.14 -15.84 -4.95
N GLY A 250 -13.80 -16.38 -3.78
CA GLY A 250 -13.80 -17.82 -3.56
C GLY A 250 -15.13 -18.48 -3.96
N MET A 251 -16.25 -17.80 -3.71
CA MET A 251 -17.58 -18.25 -4.13
C MET A 251 -17.83 -18.04 -5.64
N ILE A 252 -17.27 -17.00 -6.26
CA ILE A 252 -17.42 -16.71 -7.69
C ILE A 252 -16.56 -17.64 -8.56
N ARG A 253 -15.31 -17.92 -8.16
CA ARG A 253 -14.40 -18.87 -8.84
C ARG A 253 -14.94 -20.30 -8.78
N SER A 254 -15.69 -20.65 -7.73
CA SER A 254 -16.40 -21.94 -7.61
C SER A 254 -17.74 -21.99 -8.34
N ALA A 255 -18.26 -20.85 -8.83
CA ALA A 255 -19.48 -20.84 -9.60
C ALA A 255 -19.25 -21.49 -10.99
N PRO A 256 -20.18 -22.33 -11.49
CA PRO A 256 -20.07 -22.88 -12.83
C PRO A 256 -19.91 -21.76 -13.87
N ARG A 257 -18.91 -21.88 -14.75
CA ARG A 257 -18.69 -20.93 -15.85
C ARG A 257 -20.01 -20.78 -16.64
N PRO A 258 -20.50 -19.56 -16.90
CA PRO A 258 -21.68 -19.36 -17.74
C PRO A 258 -21.51 -20.08 -19.09
N PRO A 259 -22.57 -20.73 -19.61
CA PRO A 259 -22.49 -21.36 -20.93
C PRO A 259 -22.08 -20.32 -21.98
N ALA A 260 -21.31 -20.76 -22.97
CA ALA A 260 -20.90 -19.89 -24.06
C ALA A 260 -22.13 -19.25 -24.71
N ARG A 261 -22.05 -17.95 -24.99
CA ARG A 261 -23.13 -17.25 -25.71
C ARG A 261 -23.39 -18.00 -27.03
N PRO A 262 -24.64 -18.40 -27.30
CA PRO A 262 -24.99 -19.06 -28.56
C PRO A 262 -24.53 -18.25 -29.79
N TYR A 263 -23.89 -18.93 -30.75
CA TYR A 263 -23.28 -18.31 -31.94
C TYR A 263 -24.30 -17.68 -32.91
N ASP A 264 -25.56 -18.11 -32.85
CA ASP A 264 -26.70 -17.59 -33.61
C ASP A 264 -27.05 -16.14 -33.24
N LEU A 265 -26.87 -15.74 -31.98
CA LEU A 265 -27.08 -14.36 -31.51
C LEU A 265 -25.99 -13.38 -31.95
N VAL A 266 -24.85 -13.87 -32.42
CA VAL A 266 -23.73 -13.04 -32.91
C VAL A 266 -23.88 -12.74 -34.42
N ARG A 267 -24.71 -13.50 -35.14
CA ARG A 267 -24.82 -13.43 -36.61
C ARG A 267 -25.90 -12.48 -37.13
N THR A 268 -26.67 -11.81 -36.27
CA THR A 268 -27.83 -10.99 -36.71
C THR A 268 -27.50 -9.55 -37.12
N ALA A 269 -26.22 -9.23 -37.35
CA ALA A 269 -25.83 -7.94 -37.94
C ALA A 269 -24.88 -8.15 -39.13
N GLY A 270 -25.39 -8.77 -40.20
CA GLY A 270 -24.73 -8.83 -41.50
C GLY A 270 -25.57 -8.06 -42.54
N PRO A 271 -24.97 -7.35 -43.52
CA PRO A 271 -25.68 -6.42 -44.41
C PRO A 271 -26.59 -7.06 -45.48
N ASP A 272 -26.79 -8.38 -45.46
CA ASP A 272 -27.29 -9.10 -46.64
C ASP A 272 -28.83 -9.21 -46.73
N ASP A 273 -29.58 -8.74 -45.73
CA ASP A 273 -31.04 -8.88 -45.70
C ASP A 273 -31.81 -7.78 -46.45
N ALA A 274 -31.10 -6.89 -47.18
CA ALA A 274 -31.69 -5.77 -47.92
C ALA A 274 -32.16 -6.13 -49.36
N SER A 275 -32.15 -7.40 -49.77
CA SER A 275 -32.39 -7.77 -51.18
C SER A 275 -33.70 -8.50 -51.49
N ARG A 276 -34.63 -8.64 -50.54
CA ARG A 276 -36.02 -9.09 -50.85
C ARG A 276 -36.95 -7.89 -51.04
N GLY A 277 -37.06 -7.44 -52.29
CA GLY A 277 -38.10 -6.50 -52.70
C GLY A 277 -39.51 -7.11 -52.65
N PRO A 278 -40.57 -6.30 -52.48
CA PRO A 278 -41.94 -6.74 -52.66
C PRO A 278 -42.23 -6.91 -54.16
N GLY A 279 -42.97 -7.95 -54.51
CA GLY A 279 -43.51 -8.17 -55.86
C GLY A 279 -44.59 -7.18 -56.25
#